data_AF-A0A1V6B0B6-F1
#
_entry.id   AF-A0A1V6B0B6-F1
#
_cell.length_a   1.000
_cell.length_b   1.000
_cell.length_c   1.000
_cell.angle_alpha   90.00
_cell.angle_beta   90.00
_cell.angle_gamma   90.00
#
_symmetry.space_group_name_H-M   'P 1'
#
loop_
_entity.id
_entity.type
_entity.pdbx_description
1 polymer ?
#
loop_
_entity_poly.entity_id
_entity_poly.type
_entity_poly.pdbx_seq_one_letter_code
_entity_poly.pdbx_strand_id
1 'polypeptide(L)'
;MFKNRKGFTLIELLIVVAIIGILAALLIPNAMTALQKAKVRGTQKDINSIATGIADYITDKAVPFTANGAMDSTVKTSLSPLYLKVLPETDQWGQAFMIYTGTNVSGQYGISSAAVDDFLVASYGRDKTIEGWTYNDTTPDAGLYSIGATADFDKDLINYNGAFIRGPRAGATGS
;
A
#
# COMPACT_ATOMS: atom_id res chain seq x y z
N MET A 1 37.12 -51.08 16.53
CA MET A 1 35.88 -50.71 17.24
C MET A 1 34.95 -50.00 16.26
N PHE A 2 34.06 -50.72 15.58
CA PHE A 2 33.13 -50.13 14.61
C PHE A 2 31.93 -49.53 15.36
N LYS A 3 31.80 -48.20 15.34
CA LYS A 3 30.63 -47.49 15.86
C LYS A 3 29.40 -47.96 15.09
N ASN A 4 28.43 -48.55 15.79
CA ASN A 4 27.08 -48.81 15.25
C ASN A 4 26.45 -47.48 14.82
N ARG A 5 26.52 -47.16 13.52
CA ARG A 5 25.76 -46.06 12.93
C ARG A 5 24.33 -46.55 12.78
N LYS A 6 23.44 -46.11 13.66
CA LYS A 6 21.99 -46.28 13.47
C LYS A 6 21.61 -45.50 12.20
N GLY A 7 21.21 -46.19 11.15
CA GLY A 7 20.69 -45.60 9.93
C GLY A 7 19.27 -45.10 10.13
N PHE A 8 18.93 -43.99 9.47
CA PHE A 8 17.58 -43.43 9.44
C PHE A 8 16.65 -44.38 8.68
N THR A 9 15.47 -44.71 9.21
CA THR A 9 14.51 -45.57 8.51
C THR A 9 13.67 -44.76 7.51
N LEU A 10 13.23 -45.41 6.43
CA LEU A 10 12.32 -44.78 5.47
C LEU A 10 10.98 -44.39 6.10
N ILE A 11 10.51 -45.16 7.09
CA ILE A 11 9.26 -44.88 7.79
C ILE A 11 9.37 -43.64 8.69
N GLU A 12 10.51 -43.44 9.36
CA GLU A 12 10.78 -42.20 10.12
C GLU A 12 10.77 -40.98 9.20
N LEU A 13 11.38 -41.08 8.01
CA LEU A 13 11.36 -40.00 7.03
C LEU A 13 9.94 -39.71 6.53
N LEU A 14 9.17 -40.75 6.22
CA LEU A 14 7.79 -40.62 5.74
C LEU A 14 6.87 -39.93 6.75
N ILE A 15 6.95 -40.32 8.02
CA ILE A 15 6.14 -39.71 9.09
C ILE A 15 6.51 -38.23 9.26
N VAL A 16 7.80 -37.89 9.22
CA VAL A 16 8.26 -36.50 9.35
C VAL A 16 7.73 -35.63 8.21
N VAL A 17 7.85 -36.07 6.95
CA VAL A 17 7.35 -35.30 5.80
C VAL A 17 5.83 -35.20 5.83
N ALA A 18 5.11 -36.24 6.28
CA ALA A 18 3.66 -36.20 6.43
C ALA A 18 3.21 -35.15 7.47
N ILE A 19 3.86 -35.10 8.64
CA ILE A 19 3.54 -34.11 9.68
C ILE A 19 3.89 -32.69 9.20
N ILE A 20 5.06 -32.49 8.58
CA ILE A 20 5.43 -31.19 7.99
C ILE A 20 4.41 -30.77 6.92
N GLY A 21 3.94 -31.69 6.09
CA GLY A 21 2.92 -31.43 5.06
C GLY A 21 1.60 -30.93 5.65
N ILE A 22 1.12 -31.55 6.73
CA ILE A 22 -0.12 -31.12 7.42
C ILE A 22 0.05 -29.73 8.04
N LEU A 23 1.17 -29.50 8.74
CA LEU A 23 1.46 -28.20 9.35
C LEU A 23 1.58 -27.09 8.28
N ALA A 24 2.26 -27.37 7.17
CA ALA A 24 2.42 -26.42 6.07
C ALA A 24 1.08 -26.07 5.42
N ALA A 25 0.18 -27.04 5.22
CA ALA A 25 -1.13 -26.81 4.61
C ALA A 25 -1.99 -25.83 5.40
N LEU A 26 -1.91 -25.84 6.74
CA LEU A 26 -2.64 -24.92 7.59
C LEU A 26 -1.96 -23.54 7.70
N LEU A 27 -0.62 -23.51 7.69
CA LEU A 27 0.15 -22.31 8.00
C LEU A 27 0.32 -21.38 6.78
N ILE A 28 0.53 -21.94 5.59
CA ILE A 28 0.79 -21.17 4.36
C ILE A 28 -0.31 -20.14 4.04
N PRO A 29 -1.62 -20.47 4.00
CA PRO A 29 -2.66 -19.48 3.62
C PRO A 29 -2.74 -18.32 4.62
N ASN A 30 -2.56 -18.61 5.90
CA ASN A 30 -2.54 -17.60 6.96
C ASN A 30 -1.33 -16.68 6.85
N ALA A 31 -0.15 -17.26 6.59
CA ALA A 31 1.08 -16.49 6.37
C ALA A 31 0.96 -15.58 5.14
N MET A 32 0.38 -16.06 4.04
CA MET A 32 0.15 -15.25 2.84
C MET A 32 -0.76 -14.05 3.13
N THR A 33 -1.84 -14.24 3.88
CA THR A 33 -2.77 -13.16 4.26
C THR A 33 -2.09 -12.14 5.18
N ALA A 34 -1.28 -12.60 6.14
CA ALA A 34 -0.53 -11.72 7.03
C ALA A 34 0.49 -10.85 6.26
N LEU A 35 1.18 -11.45 5.28
CA LEU A 35 2.10 -10.72 4.40
C LEU A 35 1.36 -9.65 3.60
N GLN A 36 0.19 -9.94 3.04
CA GLN A 36 -0.59 -8.92 2.31
C GLN A 36 -1.06 -7.79 3.23
N LYS A 37 -1.53 -8.10 4.45
CA LYS A 37 -1.87 -7.07 5.45
C LYS A 37 -0.66 -6.19 5.80
N ALA A 38 0.54 -6.78 5.90
CA ALA A 38 1.77 -6.03 6.14
C ALA A 38 2.12 -5.11 4.97
N LYS A 39 1.94 -5.58 3.72
CA LYS A 39 2.13 -4.77 2.50
C LYS A 39 1.18 -3.58 2.46
N VAL A 40 -0.12 -3.78 2.70
CA VAL A 40 -1.08 -2.67 2.76
C VAL A 40 -0.67 -1.63 3.79
N ARG A 41 -0.30 -2.05 5.01
CA ARG A 41 0.15 -1.14 6.08
C ARG A 41 1.44 -0.41 5.72
N GLY A 42 2.39 -1.08 5.06
CA GLY A 42 3.62 -0.47 4.54
C GLY A 42 3.28 0.60 3.51
N THR A 43 2.44 0.28 2.53
CA THR A 43 2.00 1.22 1.49
C THR A 43 1.27 2.42 2.10
N GLN A 44 0.39 2.22 3.09
CA GLN A 44 -0.28 3.35 3.79
C GLN A 44 0.72 4.27 4.49
N LYS A 45 1.75 3.70 5.13
CA LYS A 45 2.82 4.49 5.76
C LYS A 45 3.61 5.28 4.74
N ASP A 46 3.95 4.67 3.60
CA ASP A 46 4.70 5.31 2.53
C ASP A 46 3.90 6.44 1.89
N ILE A 47 2.60 6.21 1.61
CA ILE A 47 1.66 7.23 1.13
C ILE A 47 1.60 8.41 2.10
N ASN A 48 1.46 8.15 3.41
CA ASN A 48 1.44 9.22 4.41
C ASN A 48 2.76 10.01 4.45
N SER A 49 3.89 9.32 4.29
CA SER A 49 5.21 9.97 4.27
C SER A 49 5.32 10.92 3.06
N ILE A 50 4.87 10.47 1.88
CA ILE A 50 4.80 11.30 0.67
C ILE A 50 3.84 12.48 0.88
N ALA A 51 2.63 12.21 1.38
CA ALA A 51 1.61 13.23 1.64
C ALA A 51 2.12 14.34 2.57
N THR A 52 2.80 13.97 3.67
CA THR A 52 3.43 14.94 4.57
C THR A 52 4.51 15.75 3.86
N GLY A 53 5.38 15.11 3.07
CA GLY A 53 6.41 15.82 2.30
C GLY A 53 5.82 16.81 1.28
N ILE A 54 4.69 16.47 0.64
CA ILE A 54 3.98 17.37 -0.27
C ILE A 54 3.37 18.55 0.50
N ALA A 55 2.73 18.28 1.64
CA ALA A 55 2.16 19.33 2.50
C ALA A 55 3.23 20.31 3.00
N ASP A 56 4.40 19.81 3.40
CA ASP A 56 5.54 20.63 3.81
C ASP A 56 6.06 21.48 2.64
N TYR A 57 6.18 20.89 1.44
CA TYR A 57 6.55 21.62 0.23
C TYR A 57 5.58 22.76 -0.08
N ILE A 58 4.27 22.50 -0.01
CA ILE A 58 3.23 23.52 -0.24
C ILE A 58 3.32 24.61 0.82
N THR A 59 3.56 24.25 2.08
CA THR A 59 3.72 25.22 3.18
C THR A 59 4.89 26.17 2.91
N ASP A 60 6.02 25.65 2.40
CA ASP A 60 7.22 26.44 2.11
C ASP A 60 7.11 27.29 0.82
N LYS A 61 6.44 26.76 -0.20
CA LYS A 61 6.44 27.32 -1.56
C LYS A 61 5.11 27.97 -1.95
N ALA A 62 4.10 27.89 -1.10
CA ALA A 62 2.70 28.29 -1.31
C ALA A 62 1.98 27.60 -2.49
N VAL A 63 2.70 26.89 -3.35
CA VAL A 63 2.19 26.12 -4.48
C VAL A 63 2.85 24.75 -4.52
N PRO A 64 2.16 23.69 -4.93
CA PRO A 64 2.77 22.38 -5.14
C PRO A 64 3.64 22.38 -6.39
N PHE A 65 4.58 21.44 -6.44
CA PHE A 65 5.22 21.06 -7.71
C PHE A 65 4.18 20.41 -8.64
N THR A 66 4.42 20.41 -9.95
CA THR A 66 3.50 19.80 -10.92
C THR A 66 3.69 18.28 -10.96
N ALA A 67 2.66 17.53 -10.62
CA ALA A 67 2.58 16.08 -10.79
C ALA A 67 1.22 15.68 -11.37
N ASN A 68 1.24 14.70 -12.27
CA ASN A 68 0.05 14.21 -12.98
C ASN A 68 0.22 12.75 -13.39
N GLY A 69 0.29 11.85 -12.40
CA GLY A 69 0.39 10.41 -12.62
C GLY A 69 1.54 9.77 -11.85
N ALA A 70 2.16 8.74 -12.42
CA ALA A 70 3.20 7.97 -11.75
C ALA A 70 4.37 8.84 -11.27
N MET A 71 4.98 8.47 -10.15
CA MET A 71 6.14 9.14 -9.59
C MET A 71 7.25 9.27 -10.64
N ASP A 72 7.62 10.51 -10.94
CA ASP A 72 8.58 10.88 -11.97
C ASP A 72 9.80 11.59 -11.37
N SER A 73 10.72 12.08 -12.22
CA SER A 73 11.87 12.86 -11.77
C SER A 73 11.47 14.17 -11.09
N THR A 74 10.37 14.80 -11.50
CA THR A 74 9.90 16.08 -10.95
C THR A 74 9.53 15.94 -9.49
N VAL A 75 8.75 14.90 -9.15
CA VAL A 75 8.41 14.59 -7.76
C VAL A 75 9.67 14.31 -6.95
N LYS A 76 10.57 13.47 -7.48
CA LYS A 76 11.79 13.06 -6.78
C LYS A 76 12.68 14.24 -6.40
N THR A 77 12.93 15.15 -7.33
CA THR A 77 13.77 16.34 -7.08
C THR A 77 13.08 17.38 -6.20
N SER A 78 11.74 17.41 -6.19
CA SER A 78 10.97 18.37 -5.39
C SER A 78 10.89 17.95 -3.92
N LEU A 79 10.73 16.65 -3.65
CA LEU A 79 10.58 16.12 -2.29
C LEU A 79 11.91 15.69 -1.65
N SER A 80 12.84 15.15 -2.42
CA SER A 80 14.12 14.66 -1.90
C SER A 80 15.28 15.55 -2.37
N PRO A 81 16.27 15.86 -1.50
CA PRO A 81 16.46 15.36 -0.13
C PRO A 81 15.85 16.23 0.98
N LEU A 82 15.25 17.38 0.65
CA LEU A 82 14.90 18.40 1.64
C LEU A 82 13.72 17.99 2.53
N TYR A 83 12.60 17.56 1.93
CA TYR A 83 11.37 17.22 2.64
C TYR A 83 11.36 15.74 3.07
N LEU A 84 11.98 14.87 2.26
CA LEU A 84 12.12 13.45 2.53
C LEU A 84 13.56 12.99 2.31
N LYS A 85 14.20 12.55 3.41
CA LYS A 85 15.53 11.94 3.37
C LYS A 85 15.55 10.63 2.58
N VAL A 86 14.48 9.84 2.71
CA VAL A 86 14.27 8.60 1.94
C VAL A 86 12.88 8.69 1.34
N LEU A 87 12.82 8.79 0.01
CA LEU A 87 11.57 8.83 -0.74
C LEU A 87 11.15 7.40 -1.10
N PRO A 88 9.96 6.94 -0.68
CA PRO A 88 9.40 5.69 -1.19
C PRO A 88 9.02 5.86 -2.66
N GLU A 89 9.71 5.18 -3.58
CA GLU A 89 9.42 5.30 -5.01
C GLU A 89 8.30 4.37 -5.49
N THR A 90 8.18 3.22 -4.83
CA THR A 90 7.22 2.17 -5.19
C THR A 90 6.48 1.69 -3.95
N ASP A 91 5.24 1.25 -4.16
CA ASP A 91 4.47 0.54 -3.16
C ASP A 91 5.04 -0.85 -2.83
N GLN A 92 4.42 -1.52 -1.87
CA GLN A 92 4.84 -2.84 -1.40
C GLN A 92 4.53 -3.99 -2.40
N TRP A 93 3.97 -3.66 -3.57
CA TRP A 93 3.75 -4.55 -4.72
C TRP A 93 4.61 -4.17 -5.94
N GLY A 94 5.48 -3.16 -5.80
CA GLY A 94 6.45 -2.73 -6.80
C GLY A 94 5.87 -1.86 -7.90
N GLN A 95 4.78 -1.14 -7.66
CA GLN A 95 4.27 -0.10 -8.57
C GLN A 95 4.64 1.28 -8.06
N ALA A 96 4.93 2.19 -8.98
CA ALA A 96 5.14 3.59 -8.61
C ALA A 96 3.87 4.18 -8.00
N PHE A 97 4.03 5.06 -7.01
CA PHE A 97 2.90 5.83 -6.50
C PHE A 97 2.37 6.77 -7.58
N MET A 98 1.06 6.94 -7.63
CA MET A 98 0.41 7.93 -8.48
C MET A 98 0.25 9.22 -7.67
N ILE A 99 0.76 10.33 -8.19
CA ILE A 99 0.78 11.62 -7.51
C ILE A 99 0.17 12.64 -8.46
N TYR A 100 -0.84 13.34 -7.95
CA TYR A 100 -1.51 14.43 -8.63
C TYR A 100 -1.48 15.64 -7.72
N THR A 101 -1.21 16.81 -8.28
CA THR A 101 -1.12 18.05 -7.50
C THR A 101 -1.81 19.21 -8.20
N GLY A 102 -2.26 20.17 -7.40
CA GLY A 102 -3.04 21.31 -7.84
C GLY A 102 -4.25 20.89 -8.65
N THR A 103 -4.49 21.59 -9.76
CA THR A 103 -5.66 21.34 -10.62
C THR A 103 -5.69 19.95 -11.26
N ASN A 104 -4.56 19.23 -11.33
CA ASN A 104 -4.50 17.88 -11.89
C ASN A 104 -5.20 16.82 -11.04
N VAL A 105 -5.51 17.15 -9.77
CA VAL A 105 -6.34 16.29 -8.92
C VAL A 105 -7.79 16.27 -9.39
N SER A 106 -8.24 17.34 -10.09
CA SER A 106 -9.59 17.38 -10.66
C SER A 106 -9.78 16.27 -11.69
N GLY A 107 -10.88 15.52 -11.57
CA GLY A 107 -11.20 14.37 -12.39
C GLY A 107 -10.61 13.05 -11.89
N GLN A 108 -9.69 13.07 -10.91
CA GLN A 108 -9.17 11.85 -10.31
C GLN A 108 -10.14 11.31 -9.28
N TYR A 109 -10.50 10.04 -9.39
CA TYR A 109 -11.39 9.34 -8.45
C TYR A 109 -12.69 10.11 -8.12
N GLY A 110 -13.28 10.80 -9.11
CA GLY A 110 -14.54 11.55 -8.92
C GLY A 110 -14.41 12.91 -8.23
N ILE A 111 -13.20 13.39 -7.94
CA ILE A 111 -12.98 14.73 -7.36
C ILE A 111 -13.31 15.79 -8.44
N SER A 112 -14.36 16.59 -8.20
CA SER A 112 -14.94 17.47 -9.21
C SER A 112 -14.19 18.80 -9.40
N SER A 113 -13.61 19.36 -8.34
CA SER A 113 -12.83 20.59 -8.40
C SER A 113 -11.76 20.59 -7.31
N ALA A 114 -10.50 20.61 -7.71
CA ALA A 114 -9.36 20.73 -6.82
C ALA A 114 -8.79 22.15 -6.85
N ALA A 115 -8.42 22.65 -5.67
CA ALA A 115 -7.69 23.89 -5.48
C ALA A 115 -6.23 23.76 -5.95
N VAL A 116 -5.53 24.88 -6.02
CA VAL A 116 -4.13 24.92 -6.49
C VAL A 116 -3.16 24.26 -5.51
N ASP A 117 -3.54 24.14 -4.24
CA ASP A 117 -2.80 23.55 -3.13
C ASP A 117 -3.25 22.13 -2.78
N ASP A 118 -4.21 21.57 -3.52
CA ASP A 118 -4.66 20.19 -3.30
C ASP A 118 -3.65 19.19 -3.86
N PHE A 119 -3.60 18.01 -3.26
CA PHE A 119 -2.80 16.89 -3.73
C PHE A 119 -3.45 15.54 -3.44
N LEU A 120 -3.13 14.57 -4.28
CA LEU A 120 -3.59 13.20 -4.17
C LEU A 120 -2.42 12.25 -4.38
N VAL A 121 -2.30 11.27 -3.48
CA VAL A 121 -1.32 10.19 -3.55
C VAL A 121 -2.06 8.87 -3.52
N ALA A 122 -1.85 8.03 -4.53
CA ALA A 122 -2.53 6.76 -4.69
C ALA A 122 -1.59 5.58 -5.00
N SER A 123 -2.03 4.38 -4.62
CA SER A 123 -1.48 3.09 -5.05
C SER A 123 -2.64 2.22 -5.52
N TYR A 124 -2.42 1.48 -6.62
CA TYR A 124 -3.41 0.59 -7.23
C TYR A 124 -3.47 -0.80 -6.58
N GLY A 125 -3.12 -0.90 -5.29
CA GLY A 125 -3.16 -2.15 -4.56
C GLY A 125 -2.33 -3.28 -5.18
N ARG A 126 -2.74 -4.53 -4.88
CA ARG A 126 -2.06 -5.74 -5.36
C ARG A 126 -2.28 -6.01 -6.84
N ASP A 127 -3.43 -5.65 -7.39
CA ASP A 127 -3.81 -5.99 -8.77
C ASP A 127 -3.21 -5.02 -9.80
N LYS A 128 -2.74 -3.85 -9.35
CA LYS A 128 -2.09 -2.81 -10.16
C LYS A 128 -3.03 -2.15 -11.16
N THR A 129 -4.33 -2.21 -10.91
CA THR A 129 -5.35 -1.65 -11.78
C THR A 129 -6.16 -0.61 -11.05
N ILE A 130 -6.53 0.46 -11.76
CA ILE A 130 -7.36 1.51 -11.16
C ILE A 130 -8.76 0.99 -10.86
N GLU A 131 -9.23 1.23 -9.64
CA GLU A 131 -10.59 0.91 -9.25
C GLU A 131 -11.58 1.94 -9.84
N GLY A 132 -12.76 1.48 -10.27
CA GLY A 132 -13.86 2.36 -10.70
C GLY A 132 -14.58 3.11 -9.57
N TRP A 133 -13.99 3.17 -8.37
CA TRP A 133 -14.58 3.84 -7.22
C TRP A 133 -14.44 5.36 -7.33
N THR A 134 -15.46 6.09 -6.87
CA THR A 134 -15.49 7.56 -6.91
C THR A 134 -15.75 8.14 -5.52
N TYR A 135 -14.97 9.16 -5.19
CA TYR A 135 -15.10 9.99 -4.00
C TYR A 135 -16.40 10.80 -4.02
N ASN A 136 -17.00 10.95 -2.85
CA ASN A 136 -18.17 11.77 -2.62
C ASN A 136 -17.95 12.59 -1.35
N ASP A 137 -17.93 13.91 -1.50
CA ASP A 137 -17.70 14.89 -0.43
C ASP A 137 -18.76 14.87 0.67
N THR A 138 -19.99 14.46 0.37
CA THR A 138 -21.06 14.28 1.35
C THR A 138 -20.87 13.06 2.25
N THR A 139 -20.04 12.10 1.83
CA THR A 139 -19.77 10.85 2.57
C THR A 139 -18.28 10.48 2.50
N PRO A 140 -17.39 11.27 3.14
CA PRO A 140 -15.95 11.11 2.98
C PRO A 140 -15.41 9.75 3.45
N ASP A 141 -16.08 9.10 4.40
CA ASP A 141 -15.69 7.78 4.92
C ASP A 141 -16.17 6.60 4.06
N ALA A 142 -16.99 6.84 3.02
CA ALA A 142 -17.61 5.76 2.24
C ALA A 142 -16.60 4.90 1.45
N GLY A 143 -15.40 5.42 1.19
CA GLY A 143 -14.33 4.66 0.56
C GLY A 143 -13.50 3.82 1.53
N LEU A 144 -13.69 3.97 2.84
CA LEU A 144 -12.98 3.17 3.83
C LEU A 144 -13.59 1.76 3.96
N TYR A 145 -12.75 0.73 3.99
CA TYR A 145 -13.19 -0.67 4.02
C TYR A 145 -12.53 -1.49 5.14
N SER A 146 -13.07 -2.67 5.44
CA SER A 146 -12.41 -3.67 6.28
C SER A 146 -11.73 -4.73 5.41
N ILE A 147 -10.62 -5.30 5.91
CA ILE A 147 -9.94 -6.41 5.21
C ILE A 147 -10.54 -7.71 5.74
N GLY A 148 -11.50 -8.25 5.00
CA GLY A 148 -12.17 -9.52 5.31
C GLY A 148 -11.91 -10.61 4.27
N ALA A 149 -11.67 -10.23 3.02
CA ALA A 149 -11.44 -11.13 1.90
C ALA A 149 -10.09 -10.85 1.22
N THR A 150 -9.59 -11.84 0.47
CA THR A 150 -8.36 -11.70 -0.32
C THR A 150 -8.49 -10.68 -1.45
N ALA A 151 -9.72 -10.40 -1.91
CA ALA A 151 -10.00 -9.35 -2.90
C ALA A 151 -9.86 -7.92 -2.32
N ASP A 152 -9.92 -7.76 -1.00
CA ASP A 152 -9.73 -6.44 -0.38
C ASP A 152 -8.30 -5.91 -0.51
N PHE A 153 -7.34 -6.79 -0.80
CA PHE A 153 -5.95 -6.40 -1.08
C PHE A 153 -5.75 -5.81 -2.49
N ASP A 154 -6.72 -6.01 -3.38
CA ASP A 154 -6.71 -5.49 -4.74
C ASP A 154 -7.23 -4.05 -4.80
N LYS A 155 -7.93 -3.59 -3.75
CA LYS A 155 -8.48 -2.24 -3.68
C LYS A 155 -7.40 -1.17 -3.61
N ASP A 156 -7.67 -0.04 -4.27
CA ASP A 156 -6.81 1.14 -4.26
C ASP A 156 -6.66 1.72 -2.84
N LEU A 157 -5.52 2.38 -2.64
CA LEU A 157 -5.20 3.15 -1.45
C LEU A 157 -5.03 4.59 -1.89
N ILE A 158 -5.91 5.49 -1.43
CA ILE A 158 -5.96 6.87 -1.93
C ILE A 158 -5.96 7.81 -0.74
N ASN A 159 -4.94 8.65 -0.67
CA ASN A 159 -4.83 9.77 0.25
C ASN A 159 -5.05 11.07 -0.51
N TYR A 160 -6.00 11.87 -0.04
CA TYR A 160 -6.33 13.18 -0.55
C TYR A 160 -6.11 14.21 0.57
N ASN A 161 -5.25 15.20 0.32
CA ASN A 161 -4.93 16.27 1.26
C ASN A 161 -4.55 15.79 2.69
N GLY A 162 -3.86 14.66 2.79
CA GLY A 162 -3.42 14.09 4.06
C GLY A 162 -4.42 13.12 4.72
N ALA A 163 -5.63 12.97 4.18
CA ALA A 163 -6.63 12.02 4.68
C ALA A 163 -6.84 10.86 3.69
N PHE A 164 -6.97 9.63 4.20
CA PHE A 164 -7.37 8.51 3.34
C PHE A 164 -8.85 8.61 2.99
N ILE A 165 -9.15 8.71 1.70
CA ILE A 165 -10.51 8.63 1.17
C ILE A 165 -10.85 7.19 0.73
N ARG A 166 -9.82 6.40 0.42
CA ARG A 166 -9.92 4.96 0.10
C ARG A 166 -8.81 4.22 0.80
N GLY A 167 -9.17 3.18 1.54
CA GLY A 167 -8.20 2.32 2.22
C GLY A 167 -8.82 1.57 3.41
N PRO A 168 -8.05 0.68 4.05
CA PRO A 168 -8.55 -0.05 5.20
C PRO A 168 -8.74 0.89 6.40
N ARG A 169 -9.90 0.79 7.06
CA ARG A 169 -10.23 1.57 8.25
C ARG A 169 -9.30 1.21 9.41
N ALA A 170 -8.86 2.23 10.17
CA ALA A 170 -8.09 2.02 11.39
C ALA A 170 -8.87 1.12 12.36
N GLY A 171 -8.29 -0.03 12.74
CA GLY A 171 -8.94 -1.03 13.58
C GLY A 171 -9.70 -2.13 12.85
N ALA A 172 -9.81 -2.09 11.52
CA ALA A 172 -10.51 -3.12 10.74
C ALA A 172 -9.66 -4.37 10.41
N THR A 173 -8.50 -4.53 11.06
CA THR A 173 -7.90 -5.86 11.18
C THR A 173 -8.71 -6.66 12.18
N GLY A 174 -9.81 -7.24 11.71
CA GLY A 174 -10.64 -8.14 12.48
C GLY A 174 -9.81 -9.25 13.13
N SER A 175 -10.17 -9.51 14.38
CA SER A 175 -10.00 -10.75 15.15
C SER A 175 -10.06 -12.02 14.31
#